data_AF-A0A925MCW9-F1
#
_entry.id   AF-A0A925MCW9-F1
#
_cell.length_a   1.000
_cell.length_b   1.000
_cell.length_c   1.000
_cell.angle_alpha   90.00
_cell.angle_beta   90.00
_cell.angle_gamma   90.00
#
_symmetry.space_group_name_H-M   'P 1'
#
loop_
_entity.id
_entity.type
_entity.pdbx_description
1 polymer ?
#
loop_
_entity_poly.entity_id
_entity_poly.type
_entity_poly.pdbx_seq_one_letter_code
_entity_poly.pdbx_strand_id
1 'polypeptide(L)'
;MMASKQSAALVMAMLALWGCKHDGAGTVPSAAPEKRATSPAIVQLLAAVPDSAAALGFIDLTEAPWALVTGGALMPLDEASRKSLDKELREHVERYLGLDVSKLQYAVGFVSGPPMHGAVLLKTVGGTPKVPGARDYEGGKLWLVDPERNVSLAIRGDVVVFGEDAAVREVLDTQAGKRKAVTATNQPLVDWLRQESKGAALAFAAIKPQSLPLPPPLAGLTRVAVSINAYGITAVVEGDDAAISALQTQADQAIAQMLAEVEQPRAAAHAGTINPLEGAAAIIGAAYARSYAAQVKPRRTGNRLSASLVLGLA
;
A
#
# COMPACT_ATOMS: atom_id res chain seq x y z
N MET A 1 -4.58 -11.47 -33.51
CA MET A 1 -5.32 -11.94 -32.30
C MET A 1 -4.51 -11.76 -31.01
N MET A 2 -4.02 -10.54 -30.73
CA MET A 2 -3.32 -10.21 -29.47
C MET A 2 -4.04 -9.14 -28.63
N ALA A 3 -5.12 -8.53 -29.15
CA ALA A 3 -5.84 -7.42 -28.52
C ALA A 3 -6.78 -7.82 -27.36
N SER A 4 -7.15 -9.11 -27.19
CA SER A 4 -8.19 -9.50 -26.23
C SER A 4 -7.71 -9.68 -24.78
N LYS A 5 -6.40 -9.83 -24.53
CA LYS A 5 -5.87 -10.06 -23.17
C LYS A 5 -5.66 -8.77 -22.38
N GLN A 6 -5.37 -7.64 -23.05
CA GLN A 6 -5.23 -6.34 -22.39
C GLN A 6 -6.59 -5.72 -22.03
N SER A 7 -7.61 -5.91 -22.87
CA SER A 7 -8.99 -5.49 -22.57
C SER A 7 -9.59 -6.23 -21.36
N ALA A 8 -9.26 -7.51 -21.17
CA ALA A 8 -9.73 -8.29 -20.02
C ALA A 8 -9.09 -7.84 -18.69
N ALA A 9 -7.82 -7.41 -18.70
CA ALA A 9 -7.15 -6.88 -17.52
C ALA A 9 -7.71 -5.50 -17.11
N LEU A 10 -8.05 -4.65 -18.08
CA LEU A 10 -8.67 -3.36 -17.85
C LEU A 10 -10.10 -3.51 -17.31
N VAL A 11 -10.89 -4.44 -17.86
CA VAL A 11 -12.26 -4.75 -17.38
C VAL A 11 -12.24 -5.39 -15.98
N MET A 12 -11.26 -6.25 -15.67
CA MET A 12 -11.10 -6.81 -14.32
C MET A 12 -10.65 -5.76 -13.30
N ALA A 13 -9.77 -4.82 -13.68
CA ALA A 13 -9.43 -3.68 -12.85
C ALA A 13 -10.62 -2.74 -12.63
N MET A 14 -11.46 -2.53 -13.66
CA MET A 14 -12.69 -1.73 -13.54
C MET A 14 -13.78 -2.43 -12.71
N LEU A 15 -13.92 -3.75 -12.80
CA LEU A 15 -14.85 -4.54 -11.97
C LEU A 15 -14.38 -4.63 -10.50
N ALA A 16 -13.07 -4.70 -10.26
CA ALA A 16 -12.50 -4.62 -8.91
C ALA A 16 -12.71 -3.23 -8.29
N LEU A 17 -12.70 -2.17 -9.11
CA LEU A 17 -13.03 -0.80 -8.68
C LEU A 17 -14.54 -0.58 -8.49
N TRP A 18 -15.40 -1.31 -9.20
CA TRP A 18 -16.86 -1.30 -9.00
C TRP A 18 -17.34 -2.20 -7.84
N GLY A 19 -16.49 -3.10 -7.33
CA GLY A 19 -16.77 -3.87 -6.12
C GLY A 19 -16.76 -3.05 -4.82
N CYS A 20 -16.31 -1.80 -4.87
CA CYS A 20 -16.42 -0.86 -3.76
C CYS A 20 -17.78 -0.15 -3.78
N LYS A 21 -18.76 -0.80 -3.15
CA LYS A 21 -19.96 -0.20 -2.53
C LYS A 21 -20.92 0.57 -3.46
N HIS A 22 -21.98 -0.11 -3.90
CA HIS A 22 -23.28 0.53 -4.10
C HIS A 22 -24.09 0.41 -2.81
N ASP A 23 -23.92 1.39 -1.91
CA ASP A 23 -24.83 1.55 -0.78
C ASP A 23 -26.12 2.22 -1.27
N GLY A 24 -27.16 1.41 -1.44
CA GLY A 24 -28.55 1.82 -1.28
C GLY A 24 -29.26 0.64 -0.61
N ALA A 25 -29.98 0.75 0.50
CA ALA A 25 -30.63 1.90 1.10
C ALA A 25 -30.67 1.75 2.64
N GLY A 26 -30.48 2.88 3.32
CA GLY A 26 -30.50 3.01 4.77
C GLY A 26 -29.85 4.34 5.16
N THR A 27 -30.59 5.43 4.94
CA THR A 27 -30.14 6.82 5.16
C THR A 27 -29.65 7.06 6.59
N VAL A 28 -28.34 7.30 6.72
CA VAL A 28 -27.77 8.26 7.67
C VAL A 28 -26.83 9.14 6.83
N PRO A 29 -26.93 10.48 6.87
CA PRO A 29 -25.98 11.33 6.18
C PRO A 29 -24.62 11.11 6.86
N SER A 30 -23.72 10.34 6.22
CA SER A 30 -22.34 10.29 6.67
C SER A 30 -21.78 11.68 6.47
N ALA A 31 -21.55 12.38 7.58
CA ALA A 31 -20.69 13.55 7.60
C ALA A 31 -19.42 13.27 6.79
N ALA A 32 -18.88 14.30 6.14
CA ALA A 32 -17.63 14.23 5.39
C ALA A 32 -16.61 13.37 6.16
N PRO A 33 -15.94 12.39 5.51
CA PRO A 33 -15.05 11.47 6.21
C PRO A 33 -14.04 12.27 7.03
N GLU A 34 -14.10 12.12 8.35
CA GLU A 34 -13.31 12.90 9.29
C GLU A 34 -11.83 12.83 8.86
N LYS A 35 -11.14 13.98 8.81
CA LYS A 35 -9.72 14.05 8.43
C LYS A 35 -8.91 13.15 9.36
N ARG A 36 -8.64 11.92 8.93
CA ARG A 36 -7.97 10.92 9.74
C ARG A 36 -6.54 11.34 10.04
N ALA A 37 -6.20 11.43 11.33
CA ALA A 37 -4.81 11.52 11.76
C ALA A 37 -4.20 10.11 11.74
N THR A 38 -2.95 9.99 11.30
CA THR A 38 -2.19 8.73 11.36
C THR A 38 -2.08 8.26 12.81
N SER A 39 -2.35 6.97 13.06
CA SER A 39 -2.41 6.39 14.41
C SER A 39 -1.07 6.49 15.16
N PRO A 40 -1.07 6.77 16.49
CA PRO A 40 0.12 6.68 17.33
C PRO A 40 0.84 5.31 17.25
N ALA A 41 0.13 4.25 16.88
CA ALA A 41 0.71 2.93 16.66
C ALA A 41 1.77 2.92 15.54
N ILE A 42 1.57 3.68 14.46
CA ILE A 42 2.54 3.80 13.37
C ILE A 42 3.82 4.48 13.86
N VAL A 43 3.70 5.51 14.70
CA VAL A 43 4.88 6.19 15.28
C VAL A 43 5.71 5.22 16.11
N GLN A 44 5.06 4.35 16.88
CA GLN A 44 5.75 3.34 17.68
C GLN A 44 6.40 2.26 16.82
N LEU A 45 5.74 1.80 15.76
CA LEU A 45 6.33 0.85 14.81
C LEU A 45 7.53 1.47 14.07
N LEU A 46 7.44 2.73 13.64
CA LEU A 46 8.54 3.45 13.02
C LEU A 46 9.75 3.60 13.95
N ALA A 47 9.53 3.71 15.27
CA ALA A 47 10.63 3.77 16.24
C ALA A 47 11.40 2.44 16.39
N ALA A 48 10.86 1.33 15.86
CA ALA A 48 11.54 0.04 15.81
C ALA A 48 12.28 -0.21 14.49
N VAL A 49 12.09 0.66 13.48
CA VAL A 49 12.77 0.53 12.19
C VAL A 49 14.20 1.06 12.28
N PRO A 50 15.23 0.31 11.82
CA PRO A 50 16.62 0.76 11.88
C PRO A 50 16.88 2.01 11.03
N ASP A 51 17.89 2.79 11.41
CA ASP A 51 18.36 3.96 10.68
C ASP A 51 18.92 3.67 9.28
N SER A 52 19.27 2.41 9.01
CA SER A 52 19.66 1.89 7.69
C SER A 52 18.52 1.90 6.65
N ALA A 53 17.27 2.13 7.07
CA ALA A 53 16.11 2.08 6.19
C ALA A 53 16.15 3.18 5.12
N ALA A 54 16.11 2.77 3.86
CA ALA A 54 16.04 3.64 2.69
C ALA A 54 14.60 3.89 2.22
N ALA A 55 13.71 2.94 2.50
CA ALA A 55 12.30 3.03 2.17
C ALA A 55 11.44 2.55 3.35
N LEU A 56 10.30 3.20 3.54
CA LEU A 56 9.31 2.91 4.57
C LEU A 56 7.93 2.85 3.93
N GLY A 57 7.08 1.96 4.41
CA GLY A 57 5.66 2.01 4.12
C GLY A 57 4.87 1.70 5.36
N PHE A 58 3.64 2.16 5.43
CA PHE A 58 2.72 1.77 6.47
C PHE A 58 1.33 1.48 5.95
N ILE A 59 0.65 0.68 6.75
CA ILE A 59 -0.78 0.37 6.65
C ILE A 59 -1.41 0.82 7.95
N ASP A 60 -2.44 1.66 7.86
CA ASP A 60 -3.23 2.16 8.98
C ASP A 60 -4.70 1.95 8.60
N LEU A 61 -5.28 0.79 8.95
CA LEU A 61 -6.66 0.45 8.56
C LEU A 61 -7.65 0.96 9.62
N THR A 62 -8.82 1.44 9.20
CA THR A 62 -9.88 1.87 10.13
C THR A 62 -10.47 0.69 10.88
N GLU A 63 -10.53 -0.46 10.23
CA GLU A 63 -10.97 -1.73 10.79
C GLU A 63 -9.91 -2.78 10.51
N ALA A 64 -9.77 -3.77 11.40
CA ALA A 64 -8.87 -4.88 11.13
C ALA A 64 -9.35 -5.66 9.89
N PRO A 65 -8.48 -6.21 9.04
CA PRO A 65 -8.89 -7.07 7.92
C PRO A 65 -9.81 -8.22 8.37
N TRP A 66 -9.64 -8.65 9.62
CA TRP A 66 -10.50 -9.61 10.28
C TRP A 66 -11.98 -9.23 10.33
N ALA A 67 -12.28 -7.93 10.48
CA ALA A 67 -13.64 -7.41 10.46
C ALA A 67 -14.28 -7.54 9.07
N LEU A 68 -13.49 -7.43 7.99
CA LEU A 68 -13.97 -7.64 6.62
C LEU A 68 -14.33 -9.10 6.36
N VAL A 69 -13.54 -10.03 6.91
CA VAL A 69 -13.80 -11.48 6.80
C VAL A 69 -15.09 -11.85 7.55
N THR A 70 -15.26 -11.32 8.76
CA THR A 70 -16.40 -11.65 9.63
C THR A 70 -17.66 -10.81 9.33
N GLY A 71 -17.53 -9.69 8.63
CA GLY A 71 -18.64 -8.82 8.24
C GLY A 71 -19.47 -9.33 7.06
N GLY A 72 -18.93 -10.23 6.24
CA GLY A 72 -19.60 -10.77 5.05
C GLY A 72 -19.59 -9.77 3.89
N ALA A 73 -18.47 -9.71 3.16
CA ALA A 73 -18.22 -8.69 2.13
C ALA A 73 -19.24 -8.62 0.98
N LEU A 74 -19.97 -9.72 0.69
CA LEU A 74 -20.97 -9.80 -0.38
C LEU A 74 -22.40 -9.99 0.13
N MET A 75 -22.56 -10.57 1.31
CA MET A 75 -23.84 -10.78 1.98
C MET A 75 -23.62 -10.53 3.47
N PRO A 76 -24.20 -9.46 4.04
CA PRO A 76 -24.00 -9.12 5.44
C PRO A 76 -24.54 -10.24 6.34
N LEU A 77 -23.74 -10.66 7.31
CA LEU A 77 -24.15 -11.64 8.30
C LEU A 77 -24.95 -10.97 9.43
N ASP A 78 -25.97 -11.66 9.95
CA ASP A 78 -26.61 -11.23 11.18
C ASP A 78 -25.61 -11.28 12.36
N GLU A 79 -25.95 -10.61 13.47
CA GLU A 79 -25.04 -10.47 14.60
C GLU A 79 -24.65 -11.81 15.24
N ALA A 80 -25.56 -12.78 15.32
CA ALA A 80 -25.28 -14.08 15.91
C ALA A 80 -24.35 -14.90 15.01
N SER A 81 -24.63 -14.95 13.71
CA SER A 81 -23.78 -15.63 12.71
C SER A 81 -22.37 -15.03 12.66
N ARG A 82 -22.26 -13.69 12.68
CA ARG A 82 -20.97 -13.00 12.72
C ARG A 82 -20.16 -13.31 13.98
N LYS A 83 -20.79 -13.34 15.16
CA LYS A 83 -20.11 -13.72 16.42
C LYS A 83 -19.66 -15.17 16.42
N SER A 84 -20.47 -16.09 15.89
CA SER A 84 -20.07 -17.51 15.77
C SER A 84 -18.87 -17.66 14.84
N LEU A 85 -18.93 -17.02 13.66
CA LEU A 85 -17.85 -17.05 12.68
C LEU A 85 -16.55 -16.45 13.24
N ASP A 86 -16.61 -15.30 13.90
CA ASP A 86 -15.44 -14.69 14.57
C ASP A 86 -14.80 -15.65 15.56
N LYS A 87 -15.61 -16.28 16.42
CA LYS A 87 -15.13 -17.26 17.41
C LYS A 87 -14.46 -18.46 16.73
N GLU A 88 -15.13 -19.09 15.78
CA GLU A 88 -14.64 -20.29 15.10
C GLU A 88 -13.34 -20.04 14.34
N LEU A 89 -13.25 -18.90 13.64
CA LEU A 89 -12.04 -18.52 12.91
C LEU A 89 -10.88 -18.22 13.87
N ARG A 90 -11.12 -17.53 14.99
CA ARG A 90 -10.08 -17.28 16.00
C ARG A 90 -9.56 -18.58 16.59
N GLU A 91 -10.46 -19.47 17.01
CA GLU A 91 -10.10 -20.78 17.55
C GLU A 91 -9.32 -21.60 16.53
N HIS A 92 -9.68 -21.53 15.25
CA HIS A 92 -8.94 -22.18 14.18
C HIS A 92 -7.52 -21.59 14.04
N VAL A 93 -7.39 -20.27 13.88
CA VAL A 93 -6.09 -19.61 13.69
C VAL A 93 -5.19 -19.82 14.91
N GLU A 94 -5.71 -19.68 16.13
CA GLU A 94 -4.96 -19.93 17.36
C GLU A 94 -4.52 -21.40 17.47
N ARG A 95 -5.38 -22.34 17.08
CA ARG A 95 -5.04 -23.77 17.09
C ARG A 95 -3.84 -24.06 16.21
N TYR A 96 -3.77 -23.49 15.01
CA TYR A 96 -2.73 -23.81 14.01
C TYR A 96 -1.51 -22.90 14.07
N LEU A 97 -1.70 -21.58 14.18
CA LEU A 97 -0.60 -20.61 14.16
C LEU A 97 -0.12 -20.23 15.56
N GLY A 98 -0.98 -20.33 16.57
CA GLY A 98 -0.70 -19.83 17.93
C GLY A 98 -0.71 -18.31 18.05
N LEU A 99 -1.16 -17.60 17.01
CA LEU A 99 -1.20 -16.15 16.93
C LEU A 99 -2.64 -15.65 16.84
N ASP A 100 -2.94 -14.53 17.50
CA ASP A 100 -4.17 -13.77 17.32
C ASP A 100 -3.88 -12.53 16.47
N VAL A 101 -4.27 -12.58 15.19
CA VAL A 101 -4.15 -11.47 14.23
C VAL A 101 -5.44 -10.66 14.08
N SER A 102 -6.48 -10.95 14.87
CA SER A 102 -7.80 -10.33 14.74
C SER A 102 -7.79 -8.81 15.00
N LYS A 103 -6.79 -8.33 15.74
CA LYS A 103 -6.58 -6.92 16.07
C LYS A 103 -5.54 -6.24 15.18
N LEU A 104 -5.06 -6.92 14.13
CA LEU A 104 -4.08 -6.35 13.23
C LEU A 104 -4.70 -5.17 12.47
N GLN A 105 -4.23 -3.97 12.77
CA GLN A 105 -4.68 -2.73 12.11
C GLN A 105 -3.51 -1.92 11.56
N TYR A 106 -2.30 -2.21 12.04
CA TYR A 106 -1.12 -1.39 11.82
C TYR A 106 0.03 -2.28 11.35
N ALA A 107 0.60 -1.91 10.21
CA ALA A 107 1.83 -2.51 9.72
C ALA A 107 2.79 -1.41 9.28
N VAL A 108 4.09 -1.62 9.49
CA VAL A 108 5.16 -0.80 8.91
C VAL A 108 6.12 -1.73 8.20
N GLY A 109 6.31 -1.54 6.90
CA GLY A 109 7.34 -2.20 6.11
C GLY A 109 8.54 -1.30 5.93
N PHE A 110 9.73 -1.88 5.83
CA PHE A 110 10.93 -1.14 5.45
C PHE A 110 11.86 -1.98 4.58
N VAL A 111 12.76 -1.29 3.89
CA VAL A 111 13.89 -1.91 3.16
C VAL A 111 15.18 -1.17 3.50
N SER A 112 16.23 -1.94 3.80
CA SER A 112 17.55 -1.49 4.24
C SER A 112 18.66 -2.16 3.43
N GLY A 113 19.90 -1.66 3.56
CA GLY A 113 21.10 -2.30 3.03
C GLY A 113 21.61 -1.73 1.70
N PRO A 114 22.88 -2.05 1.37
CA PRO A 114 23.17 -3.23 0.52
C PRO A 114 23.85 -4.39 1.29
N PRO A 115 23.55 -5.68 0.97
CA PRO A 115 22.49 -6.12 0.06
C PRO A 115 21.11 -5.72 0.59
N MET A 116 20.18 -5.46 -0.33
CA MET A 116 18.83 -5.03 0.03
C MET A 116 18.14 -6.15 0.80
N HIS A 117 17.59 -5.81 1.96
CA HIS A 117 16.79 -6.70 2.79
C HIS A 117 15.62 -5.94 3.40
N GLY A 118 14.48 -6.62 3.57
CA GLY A 118 13.28 -5.99 4.09
C GLY A 118 12.55 -6.82 5.14
N ALA A 119 11.78 -6.12 5.97
CA ALA A 119 10.86 -6.74 6.90
C ALA A 119 9.60 -5.89 7.09
N VAL A 120 8.56 -6.55 7.58
CA VAL A 120 7.29 -5.94 7.99
C VAL A 120 7.14 -6.11 9.49
N LEU A 121 6.89 -5.01 10.17
CA LEU A 121 6.54 -4.93 11.57
C LEU A 121 5.02 -4.82 11.67
N LEU A 122 4.44 -5.68 12.49
CA LEU A 122 3.02 -5.74 12.79
C LEU A 122 2.85 -5.43 14.27
N LYS A 123 1.92 -4.52 14.59
CA LYS A 123 1.53 -4.31 15.98
C LYS A 123 0.32 -5.18 16.31
N THR A 124 0.08 -5.37 17.62
CA THR A 124 -1.17 -5.92 18.17
C THR A 124 -1.46 -7.37 17.83
N VAL A 125 -0.42 -8.18 17.57
CA VAL A 125 -0.56 -9.63 17.47
C VAL A 125 -0.44 -10.23 18.87
N GLY A 126 -1.47 -10.95 19.31
CA GLY A 126 -1.45 -11.69 20.57
C GLY A 126 -0.93 -13.12 20.38
N GLY A 127 -0.53 -13.76 21.48
CA GLY A 127 -0.15 -15.18 21.48
C GLY A 127 1.32 -15.46 21.17
N THR A 128 1.63 -16.75 20.99
CA THR A 128 2.99 -17.25 20.74
C THR A 128 2.93 -18.22 19.55
N PRO A 129 3.74 -18.00 18.51
CA PRO A 129 3.78 -18.87 17.34
C PRO A 129 4.02 -20.32 17.75
N LYS A 130 3.22 -21.24 17.20
CA LYS A 130 3.44 -22.69 17.34
C LYS A 130 4.50 -23.20 16.37
N VAL A 131 5.58 -22.45 16.23
CA VAL A 131 6.72 -22.80 15.39
C VAL A 131 7.83 -23.34 16.31
N PRO A 132 8.35 -24.56 16.09
CA PRO A 132 9.45 -25.09 16.89
C PRO A 132 10.74 -24.33 16.62
N GLY A 133 11.71 -24.42 17.54
CA GLY A 133 13.05 -23.87 17.33
C GLY A 133 13.19 -22.37 17.59
N ALA A 134 12.31 -21.79 18.42
CA ALA A 134 12.47 -20.43 18.94
C ALA A 134 13.84 -20.27 19.61
N ARG A 135 14.52 -19.16 19.34
CA ARG A 135 15.77 -18.76 20.01
C ARG A 135 15.58 -17.39 20.65
N ASP A 136 16.24 -17.16 21.77
CA ASP A 136 16.30 -15.83 22.37
C ASP A 136 17.30 -14.95 21.61
N TYR A 137 16.89 -13.72 21.29
CA TYR A 137 17.75 -12.71 20.67
C TYR A 137 17.28 -11.31 21.10
N GLU A 138 18.17 -10.54 21.74
CA GLU A 138 17.92 -9.14 22.14
C GLU A 138 16.59 -8.91 22.90
N GLY A 139 16.23 -9.84 23.80
CA GLY A 139 14.99 -9.75 24.59
C GLY A 139 13.71 -10.09 23.82
N GLY A 140 13.82 -10.58 22.58
CA GLY A 140 12.73 -11.16 21.80
C GLY A 140 12.92 -12.66 21.55
N LYS A 141 11.87 -13.29 21.04
CA LYS A 141 11.92 -14.66 20.49
C LYS A 141 12.05 -14.57 18.98
N LEU A 142 12.96 -15.34 18.41
CA LEU A 142 13.29 -15.39 16.98
C LEU A 142 13.13 -16.83 16.45
N TRP A 143 12.48 -16.97 15.32
CA TRP A 143 12.28 -18.22 14.60
C TRP A 143 12.77 -18.07 13.17
N LEU A 144 13.54 -19.04 12.68
CA LEU A 144 13.83 -19.17 11.26
C LEU A 144 12.71 -20.00 10.63
N VAL A 145 11.82 -19.33 9.89
CA VAL A 145 10.58 -19.94 9.36
C VAL A 145 10.76 -20.52 7.96
N ASP A 146 11.69 -19.95 7.17
CA ASP A 146 12.12 -20.50 5.89
C ASP A 146 13.65 -20.44 5.82
N PRO A 147 14.35 -21.55 6.12
CA PRO A 147 15.81 -21.62 6.09
C PRO A 147 16.39 -21.44 4.68
N GLU A 148 15.68 -21.84 3.63
CA GLU A 148 16.17 -21.76 2.25
C GLU A 148 16.22 -20.31 1.77
N ARG A 149 15.21 -19.52 2.16
CA ARG A 149 15.10 -18.10 1.82
C ARG A 149 15.60 -17.16 2.92
N ASN A 150 16.12 -17.73 4.01
CA ASN A 150 16.57 -17.01 5.20
C ASN A 150 15.51 -16.03 5.73
N VAL A 151 14.25 -16.47 5.80
CA VAL A 151 13.12 -15.68 6.33
C VAL A 151 12.93 -16.02 7.80
N SER A 152 12.83 -14.99 8.62
CA SER A 152 12.63 -15.10 10.05
C SER A 152 11.35 -14.40 10.49
N LEU A 153 10.82 -14.90 11.60
CA LEU A 153 9.75 -14.31 12.38
C LEU A 153 10.34 -13.96 13.76
N ALA A 154 10.07 -12.78 14.28
CA ALA A 154 10.41 -12.43 15.64
C ALA A 154 9.23 -11.80 16.37
N ILE A 155 9.19 -12.00 17.69
CA ILE A 155 8.24 -11.36 18.58
C ILE A 155 8.99 -10.73 19.75
N ARG A 156 8.72 -9.45 19.99
CA ARG A 156 9.22 -8.73 21.15
C ARG A 156 8.14 -7.78 21.67
N GLY A 157 7.65 -8.04 22.88
CA GLY A 157 6.51 -7.32 23.43
C GLY A 157 5.25 -7.56 22.58
N ASP A 158 4.62 -6.49 22.11
CA ASP A 158 3.42 -6.49 21.27
C ASP A 158 3.73 -6.28 19.77
N VAL A 159 5.00 -6.37 19.39
CA VAL A 159 5.47 -6.21 18.01
C VAL A 159 5.91 -7.56 17.45
N VAL A 160 5.38 -7.89 16.28
CA VAL A 160 5.80 -9.02 15.47
C VAL A 160 6.55 -8.48 14.27
N VAL A 161 7.67 -9.12 13.93
CA VAL A 161 8.51 -8.74 12.79
C VAL A 161 8.66 -9.96 11.91
N PHE A 162 8.43 -9.81 10.61
CA PHE A 162 8.51 -10.89 9.64
C PHE A 162 9.21 -10.40 8.38
N GLY A 163 10.19 -11.16 7.88
CA GLY A 163 10.96 -10.80 6.70
C GLY A 163 12.29 -11.53 6.65
N GLU A 164 13.24 -10.97 5.90
CA GLU A 164 14.60 -11.53 5.83
C GLU A 164 15.29 -11.48 7.20
N ASP A 165 16.04 -12.53 7.56
CA ASP A 165 16.65 -12.70 8.89
C ASP A 165 17.54 -11.50 9.28
N ALA A 166 18.28 -10.95 8.32
CA ALA A 166 19.07 -9.74 8.53
C ALA A 166 18.18 -8.56 8.96
N ALA A 167 17.10 -8.29 8.23
CA ALA A 167 16.17 -7.21 8.53
C ALA A 167 15.49 -7.40 9.89
N VAL A 168 15.08 -8.62 10.21
CA VAL A 168 14.43 -8.96 11.48
C VAL A 168 15.38 -8.72 12.65
N ARG A 169 16.65 -9.11 12.52
CA ARG A 169 17.68 -8.84 13.55
C ARG A 169 17.95 -7.35 13.72
N GLU A 170 18.02 -6.57 12.64
CA GLU A 170 18.21 -5.12 12.73
C GLU A 170 17.08 -4.44 13.52
N VAL A 171 15.84 -4.90 13.36
CA VAL A 171 14.70 -4.41 14.16
C VAL A 171 14.88 -4.76 15.63
N LEU A 172 15.23 -6.01 15.95
CA LEU A 172 15.43 -6.44 17.35
C LEU A 172 16.60 -5.68 18.02
N ASP A 173 17.71 -5.48 17.30
CA ASP A 173 18.85 -4.66 17.73
C ASP A 173 18.42 -3.21 18.00
N THR A 174 17.60 -2.63 17.11
CA THR A 174 17.07 -1.26 17.24
C THR A 174 16.17 -1.14 18.47
N GLN A 175 15.25 -2.08 18.66
CA GLN A 175 14.40 -2.13 19.86
C GLN A 175 15.21 -2.37 21.15
N ALA A 176 16.41 -2.96 21.07
CA ALA A 176 17.32 -3.15 22.21
C ALA A 176 18.23 -1.94 22.47
N GLY A 177 18.12 -0.89 21.65
CA GLY A 177 18.97 0.30 21.75
C GLY A 177 20.40 0.09 21.25
N LYS A 178 20.69 -1.03 20.56
CA LYS A 178 22.00 -1.29 19.94
C LYS A 178 22.18 -0.55 18.62
N ARG A 179 21.08 -0.18 17.98
CA ARG A 179 21.02 0.63 16.76
C ARG A 179 20.12 1.83 16.97
N LYS A 180 20.32 2.87 16.18
CA LYS A 180 19.44 4.04 16.18
C LYS A 180 18.21 3.74 15.33
N ALA A 181 17.06 4.26 15.76
CA ALA A 181 15.84 4.20 14.98
C ALA A 181 15.84 5.24 13.85
N VAL A 182 15.16 4.94 12.75
CA VAL A 182 14.94 5.87 11.62
C VAL A 182 14.30 7.18 12.07
N THR A 183 13.46 7.14 13.11
CA THR A 183 12.83 8.31 13.73
C THR A 183 13.81 9.23 14.45
N ALA A 184 15.01 8.76 14.80
CA ALA A 184 16.04 9.57 15.46
C ALA A 184 17.10 10.11 14.48
N THR A 185 17.27 9.47 13.32
CA THR A 185 18.41 9.72 12.41
C THR A 185 17.99 10.21 11.04
N ASN A 186 16.77 9.90 10.61
CA ASN A 186 16.25 10.22 9.29
C ASN A 186 14.89 10.91 9.38
N GLN A 187 14.88 11.99 10.17
CA GLN A 187 13.72 12.85 10.34
C GLN A 187 13.09 13.31 9.00
N PRO A 188 13.86 13.64 7.95
CA PRO A 188 13.28 14.03 6.66
C PRO A 188 12.42 12.94 6.01
N LEU A 189 12.81 11.66 6.09
CA LEU A 189 12.00 10.55 5.55
C LEU A 189 10.71 10.36 6.35
N VAL A 190 10.79 10.47 7.68
CA VAL A 190 9.62 10.35 8.57
C VAL A 190 8.65 11.51 8.40
N ASP A 191 9.16 12.74 8.28
CA ASP A 191 8.33 13.92 8.03
C ASP A 191 7.70 13.88 6.64
N TRP A 192 8.45 13.43 5.64
CA TRP A 192 7.93 13.24 4.28
C TRP A 192 6.80 12.22 4.26
N LEU A 193 7.01 11.07 4.90
CA LEU A 193 5.97 10.05 5.05
C LEU A 193 4.73 10.66 5.71
N ARG A 194 4.87 11.33 6.86
CA ARG A 194 3.74 11.96 7.58
C ARG A 194 3.01 13.01 6.75
N GLN A 195 3.74 13.84 6.00
CA GLN A 195 3.17 14.90 5.17
C GLN A 195 2.32 14.31 4.05
N GLU A 196 2.86 13.35 3.31
CA GLU A 196 2.23 12.79 2.10
C GLU A 196 1.21 11.68 2.43
N SER A 197 1.20 11.18 3.68
CA SER A 197 0.30 10.13 4.16
C SER A 197 -0.87 10.63 5.01
N LYS A 198 -1.12 11.95 5.09
CA LYS A 198 -2.17 12.48 5.96
C LYS A 198 -3.55 11.93 5.53
N GLY A 199 -4.19 11.20 6.46
CA GLY A 199 -5.46 10.52 6.20
C GLY A 199 -5.37 9.26 5.32
N ALA A 200 -4.16 8.79 5.03
CA ALA A 200 -3.93 7.60 4.23
C ALA A 200 -4.21 6.32 5.02
N ALA A 201 -4.89 5.37 4.36
CA ALA A 201 -5.00 3.99 4.82
C ALA A 201 -3.72 3.20 4.50
N LEU A 202 -3.05 3.56 3.39
CA LEU A 202 -1.78 2.98 2.97
C LEU A 202 -0.86 4.12 2.54
N ALA A 203 0.40 4.10 2.96
CA ALA A 203 1.39 5.01 2.41
C ALA A 203 2.75 4.35 2.28
N PHE A 204 3.49 4.79 1.29
CA PHE A 204 4.87 4.40 1.03
C PHE A 204 5.67 5.66 0.81
N ALA A 205 6.85 5.73 1.40
CA ALA A 205 7.81 6.80 1.19
C ALA A 205 9.22 6.19 1.05
N ALA A 206 9.96 6.67 0.07
CA ALA A 206 11.37 6.33 -0.10
C ALA A 206 12.17 7.61 -0.23
N ILE A 207 13.37 7.60 0.35
CA ILE A 207 14.40 8.61 0.05
C ILE A 207 15.56 7.91 -0.63
N LYS A 208 16.27 8.64 -1.48
CA LYS A 208 17.51 8.14 -2.06
C LYS A 208 18.49 7.76 -0.94
N PRO A 209 18.93 6.50 -0.86
CA PRO A 209 19.96 6.11 0.09
C PRO A 209 21.28 6.82 -0.25
N GLN A 210 21.93 7.43 0.75
CA GLN A 210 23.13 8.25 0.54
C GLN A 210 24.29 7.46 -0.08
N SER A 211 24.35 6.15 0.14
CA SER A 211 25.44 5.26 -0.26
C SER A 211 25.15 4.41 -1.50
N LEU A 212 23.95 4.50 -2.09
CA LEU A 212 23.53 3.59 -3.15
C LEU A 212 23.42 4.34 -4.50
N PRO A 213 24.24 3.99 -5.49
CA PRO A 213 24.09 4.54 -6.84
C PRO A 213 22.79 3.99 -7.43
N LEU A 214 21.76 4.82 -7.48
CA LEU A 214 20.54 4.51 -8.21
C LEU A 214 20.86 4.47 -9.72
N PRO A 215 20.20 3.59 -10.49
CA PRO A 215 20.42 3.53 -11.93
C PRO A 215 20.06 4.88 -12.59
N PRO A 216 20.64 5.21 -13.76
CA PRO A 216 20.53 6.53 -14.40
C PRO A 216 19.13 7.17 -14.50
N PRO A 217 18.00 6.44 -14.68
CA PRO A 217 16.68 7.09 -14.67
C PRO A 217 16.19 7.50 -13.26
N LEU A 218 16.73 6.87 -12.21
CA LEU A 218 16.38 7.13 -10.81
C LEU A 218 17.47 7.93 -10.07
N ALA A 219 18.65 8.09 -10.67
CA ALA A 219 19.81 8.76 -10.08
C ALA A 219 19.51 10.20 -9.65
N GLY A 220 18.68 10.91 -10.43
CA GLY A 220 18.24 12.27 -10.13
C GLY A 220 17.06 12.36 -9.16
N LEU A 221 16.44 11.24 -8.78
CA LEU A 221 15.33 11.24 -7.81
C LEU A 221 15.88 11.28 -6.39
N THR A 222 15.26 12.12 -5.56
CA THR A 222 15.63 12.29 -4.16
C THR A 222 14.60 11.69 -3.23
N ARG A 223 13.30 11.81 -3.55
CA ARG A 223 12.19 11.31 -2.72
C ARG A 223 11.04 10.84 -3.57
N VAL A 224 10.36 9.80 -3.09
CA VAL A 224 9.09 9.32 -3.66
C VAL A 224 8.13 9.09 -2.51
N ALA A 225 6.87 9.45 -2.69
CA ALA A 225 5.78 9.02 -1.84
C ALA A 225 4.58 8.57 -2.68
N VAL A 226 3.91 7.53 -2.22
CA VAL A 226 2.62 7.08 -2.74
C VAL A 226 1.70 6.89 -1.55
N SER A 227 0.50 7.45 -1.60
CA SER A 227 -0.51 7.28 -0.56
C SER A 227 -1.85 6.91 -1.15
N ILE A 228 -2.60 6.08 -0.43
CA ILE A 228 -3.95 5.67 -0.76
C ILE A 228 -4.81 6.00 0.46
N ASN A 229 -5.83 6.81 0.23
CA ASN A 229 -6.81 7.22 1.24
C ASN A 229 -8.23 6.99 0.72
N ALA A 230 -9.24 7.30 1.55
CA ALA A 230 -10.64 7.17 1.17
C ALA A 230 -11.05 8.02 -0.05
N TYR A 231 -10.28 9.07 -0.35
CA TYR A 231 -10.53 9.97 -1.48
C TYR A 231 -9.80 9.54 -2.75
N GLY A 232 -8.76 8.69 -2.64
CA GLY A 232 -8.09 8.08 -3.77
C GLY A 232 -6.58 7.88 -3.59
N ILE A 233 -5.85 7.93 -4.70
CA ILE A 233 -4.41 7.63 -4.76
C ILE A 233 -3.66 8.91 -5.06
N THR A 234 -2.60 9.20 -4.33
CA THR A 234 -1.68 10.30 -4.60
C THR A 234 -0.27 9.76 -4.75
N ALA A 235 0.44 10.20 -5.78
CA ALA A 235 1.85 9.92 -5.99
C ALA A 235 2.62 11.23 -6.10
N VAL A 236 3.76 11.32 -5.43
CA VAL A 236 4.64 12.49 -5.42
C VAL A 236 6.07 12.04 -5.59
N VAL A 237 6.80 12.72 -6.47
CA VAL A 237 8.21 12.48 -6.73
C VAL A 237 8.96 13.81 -6.67
N GLU A 238 10.09 13.82 -5.98
CA GLU A 238 11.04 14.94 -5.94
C GLU A 238 12.40 14.50 -6.47
N GLY A 239 13.11 15.40 -7.13
CA GLY A 239 14.39 15.10 -7.78
C GLY A 239 15.06 16.33 -8.37
N ASP A 240 16.11 16.13 -9.15
CA ASP A 240 16.67 17.18 -9.99
C ASP A 240 15.76 17.53 -11.18
N ASP A 241 15.99 18.69 -11.77
CA ASP A 241 15.15 19.23 -12.84
C ASP A 241 15.09 18.31 -14.07
N ALA A 242 16.21 17.66 -14.39
CA ALA A 242 16.34 16.76 -15.53
C ALA A 242 15.51 15.48 -15.34
N ALA A 243 15.60 14.83 -14.17
CA ALA A 243 14.85 13.62 -13.84
C ALA A 243 13.35 13.90 -13.76
N ILE A 244 12.95 15.02 -13.14
CA ILE A 244 11.54 15.41 -13.05
C ILE A 244 10.97 15.74 -14.45
N SER A 245 11.73 16.42 -15.30
CA SER A 245 11.33 16.69 -16.69
C SER A 245 11.19 15.40 -17.51
N ALA A 246 12.10 14.45 -17.34
CA ALA A 246 12.05 13.16 -18.01
C ALA A 246 10.82 12.34 -17.56
N LEU A 247 10.56 12.27 -16.25
CA LEU A 247 9.39 11.59 -15.70
C LEU A 247 8.07 12.21 -16.18
N GLN A 248 8.00 13.55 -16.21
CA GLN A 248 6.82 14.24 -16.73
C GLN A 248 6.59 13.89 -18.21
N THR A 249 7.65 13.92 -19.02
CA THR A 249 7.56 13.57 -20.45
C THR A 249 7.08 12.13 -20.65
N GLN A 250 7.63 11.18 -19.89
CA GLN A 250 7.22 9.78 -19.95
C GLN A 250 5.76 9.58 -19.53
N ALA A 251 5.33 10.27 -18.48
CA ALA A 251 3.94 10.20 -18.02
C ALA A 251 2.96 10.84 -19.02
N ASP A 252 3.31 12.00 -19.60
CA ASP A 252 2.50 12.64 -20.65
C ASP A 252 2.39 11.76 -21.90
N GLN A 253 3.48 11.08 -22.29
CA GLN A 253 3.49 10.11 -23.39
C GLN A 253 2.61 8.89 -23.09
N ALA A 254 2.69 8.33 -21.88
CA ALA A 254 1.87 7.19 -21.48
C ALA A 254 0.37 7.54 -21.48
N ILE A 255 0.00 8.72 -20.98
CA ILE A 255 -1.38 9.22 -21.00
C ILE A 255 -1.85 9.41 -22.45
N ALA A 256 -1.02 10.02 -23.31
CA ALA A 256 -1.36 10.23 -24.71
C ALA A 256 -1.57 8.90 -25.47
N GLN A 257 -0.72 7.89 -25.21
CA GLN A 257 -0.85 6.56 -25.80
C GLN A 257 -2.13 5.86 -25.35
N MET A 258 -2.43 5.85 -24.05
CA MET A 258 -3.67 5.30 -23.50
C MET A 258 -4.90 5.96 -24.14
N LEU A 259 -4.90 7.28 -24.29
CA LEU A 259 -6.00 8.00 -24.94
C LEU A 259 -6.12 7.64 -26.43
N ALA A 260 -5.00 7.53 -27.15
CA ALA A 260 -5.02 7.14 -28.56
C ALA A 260 -5.63 5.74 -28.77
N GLU A 261 -5.35 4.79 -27.87
CA GLU A 261 -5.88 3.42 -27.93
C GLU A 261 -7.40 3.36 -27.79
N VAL A 262 -8.00 4.22 -26.95
CA VAL A 262 -9.46 4.25 -26.75
C VAL A 262 -10.20 5.13 -27.77
N GLU A 263 -9.51 6.07 -28.42
CA GLU A 263 -10.13 6.96 -29.43
C GLU A 263 -10.40 6.24 -30.76
N GLN A 264 -9.56 5.29 -31.15
CA GLN A 264 -9.79 4.49 -32.37
C GLN A 264 -11.14 3.74 -32.36
N PRO A 265 -11.45 2.91 -31.34
CA PRO A 265 -12.75 2.21 -31.29
C PRO A 265 -13.92 3.19 -31.11
N ARG A 266 -13.74 4.33 -30.43
CA ARG A 266 -14.77 5.38 -30.35
C ARG A 266 -15.08 5.99 -31.72
N ALA A 267 -14.06 6.29 -32.52
CA ALA A 267 -14.25 6.81 -33.87
C ALA A 267 -14.96 5.80 -34.78
N ALA A 268 -14.60 4.52 -34.67
CA ALA A 268 -15.28 3.42 -35.37
C ALA A 268 -16.76 3.28 -34.93
N ALA A 269 -17.05 3.45 -33.64
CA ALA A 269 -18.42 3.49 -33.12
C ALA A 269 -19.25 4.59 -33.78
N HIS A 270 -18.72 5.82 -33.84
CA HIS A 270 -19.41 6.94 -34.48
C HIS A 270 -19.57 6.78 -36.00
N ALA A 271 -18.63 6.10 -36.65
CA ALA A 271 -18.72 5.79 -38.08
C ALA A 271 -19.68 4.61 -38.39
N GLY A 272 -20.22 3.94 -37.36
CA GLY A 272 -21.08 2.78 -37.53
C GLY A 272 -20.36 1.55 -38.09
N THR A 273 -19.03 1.47 -37.94
CA THR A 273 -18.20 0.38 -38.51
C THR A 273 -17.98 -0.79 -37.55
N ILE A 274 -18.51 -0.70 -36.33
CA ILE A 274 -18.51 -1.76 -35.32
C ILE A 274 -19.94 -2.00 -34.81
N ASN A 275 -20.19 -3.14 -34.17
CA ASN A 275 -21.53 -3.46 -33.72
C ASN A 275 -22.01 -2.50 -32.60
N PRO A 276 -23.32 -2.29 -32.43
CA PRO A 276 -23.84 -1.27 -31.52
C PRO A 276 -23.44 -1.43 -30.05
N LEU A 277 -23.32 -2.67 -29.56
CA LEU A 277 -22.93 -2.93 -28.17
C LEU A 277 -21.45 -2.60 -27.92
N GLU A 278 -20.57 -3.02 -28.83
CA GLU A 278 -19.15 -2.64 -28.82
C GLU A 278 -18.97 -1.13 -28.99
N GLY A 279 -19.78 -0.51 -29.86
CA GLY A 279 -19.78 0.94 -30.06
C GLY A 279 -20.16 1.70 -28.79
N ALA A 280 -21.20 1.27 -28.08
CA ALA A 280 -21.59 1.86 -26.81
C ALA A 280 -20.48 1.70 -25.75
N ALA A 281 -19.89 0.50 -25.63
CA ALA A 281 -18.78 0.25 -24.72
C ALA A 281 -17.54 1.10 -25.05
N ALA A 282 -17.20 1.28 -26.33
CA ALA A 282 -16.09 2.12 -26.77
C ALA A 282 -16.30 3.61 -26.44
N ILE A 283 -17.52 4.13 -26.63
CA ILE A 283 -17.87 5.51 -26.28
C ILE A 283 -17.76 5.72 -24.76
N ILE A 284 -18.33 4.81 -23.97
CA ILE A 284 -18.27 4.85 -22.50
C ILE A 284 -16.81 4.75 -22.04
N GLY A 285 -16.05 3.78 -22.55
CA GLY A 285 -14.64 3.57 -22.20
C GLY A 285 -13.77 4.77 -22.50
N ALA A 286 -13.94 5.40 -23.67
CA ALA A 286 -13.21 6.61 -24.02
C ALA A 286 -13.57 7.80 -23.11
N ALA A 287 -14.83 7.96 -22.71
CA ALA A 287 -15.24 8.99 -21.76
C ALA A 287 -14.57 8.78 -20.38
N TYR A 288 -14.55 7.56 -19.87
CA TYR A 288 -13.86 7.22 -18.61
C TYR A 288 -12.35 7.42 -18.72
N ALA A 289 -11.72 6.98 -19.81
CA ALA A 289 -10.29 7.14 -20.03
C ALA A 289 -9.87 8.62 -20.09
N ARG A 290 -10.67 9.48 -20.75
CA ARG A 290 -10.45 10.95 -20.73
C ARG A 290 -10.59 11.53 -19.33
N SER A 291 -11.60 11.13 -18.58
CA SER A 291 -11.79 11.56 -17.19
C SER A 291 -10.61 11.14 -16.31
N TYR A 292 -10.17 9.89 -16.43
CA TYR A 292 -9.00 9.36 -15.73
C TYR A 292 -7.73 10.13 -16.09
N ALA A 293 -7.44 10.29 -17.39
CA ALA A 293 -6.30 11.04 -17.90
C ALA A 293 -6.26 12.48 -17.36
N ALA A 294 -7.41 13.15 -17.30
CA ALA A 294 -7.50 14.50 -16.76
C ALA A 294 -7.18 14.57 -15.26
N GLN A 295 -7.53 13.53 -14.49
CA GLN A 295 -7.23 13.45 -13.07
C GLN A 295 -5.76 13.13 -12.82
N VAL A 296 -5.23 12.08 -13.47
CA VAL A 296 -3.87 11.58 -13.22
C VAL A 296 -2.78 12.37 -13.93
N LYS A 297 -3.14 13.40 -14.70
CA LYS A 297 -2.16 14.25 -15.38
C LYS A 297 -1.17 14.83 -14.36
N PRO A 298 0.14 14.57 -14.52
CA PRO A 298 1.13 15.07 -13.59
C PRO A 298 1.12 16.60 -13.50
N ARG A 299 1.28 17.12 -12.29
CA ARG A 299 1.41 18.54 -11.98
C ARG A 299 2.81 18.78 -11.45
N ARG A 300 3.53 19.71 -12.07
CA ARG A 300 4.89 20.06 -11.67
C ARG A 300 4.89 21.38 -10.90
N THR A 301 5.57 21.39 -9.76
CA THR A 301 5.83 22.58 -8.94
C THR A 301 7.31 22.62 -8.60
N GLY A 302 8.11 23.35 -9.39
CA GLY A 302 9.57 23.32 -9.28
C GLY A 302 10.12 21.92 -9.55
N ASN A 303 10.87 21.39 -8.58
CA ASN A 303 11.52 20.07 -8.61
C ASN A 303 10.64 18.94 -8.04
N ARG A 304 9.32 19.15 -8.03
CA ARG A 304 8.31 18.20 -7.53
C ARG A 304 7.31 17.91 -8.62
N LEU A 305 7.03 16.62 -8.83
CA LEU A 305 5.97 16.12 -9.70
C LEU A 305 4.92 15.41 -8.83
N SER A 306 3.64 15.72 -9.02
CA SER A 306 2.54 15.05 -8.34
C SER A 306 1.46 14.58 -9.29
N ALA A 307 0.85 13.44 -9.00
CA ALA A 307 -0.33 12.93 -9.69
C ALA A 307 -1.32 12.43 -8.66
N SER A 308 -2.62 12.59 -8.93
CA SER A 308 -3.68 12.15 -8.03
C SER A 308 -4.83 11.54 -8.82
N LEU A 309 -5.35 10.42 -8.33
CA LEU A 309 -6.59 9.81 -8.80
C LEU A 309 -7.62 9.91 -7.69
N VAL A 310 -8.83 10.39 -7.99
CA VAL A 310 -9.93 10.44 -7.03
C VAL A 310 -10.80 9.20 -7.22
N LEU A 311 -11.07 8.45 -6.15
CA LEU A 311 -11.83 7.19 -6.18
C LEU A 311 -13.30 7.33 -5.72
N GLY A 312 -13.77 8.54 -5.40
CA GLY A 312 -15.18 8.79 -5.03
C GLY A 312 -15.54 10.27 -4.91
N LEU A 313 -16.81 10.61 -5.17
CA LEU A 313 -17.37 11.96 -5.02
C LEU A 313 -17.26 12.42 -3.56
N ALA A 314 -16.67 13.60 -3.35
CA ALA A 314 -16.71 14.31 -2.08
C ALA A 314 -18.14 14.71 -1.71
#